data_AF-A0A7C0WF80-F1
#
_entry.id   AF-A0A7C0WF80-F1
#
_cell.length_a   1.000
_cell.length_b   1.000
_cell.length_c   1.000
_cell.angle_alpha   90.00
_cell.angle_beta   90.00
_cell.angle_gamma   90.00
#
_symmetry.space_group_name_H-M   'P 1'
#
loop_
_entity.id
_entity.type
_entity.pdbx_description
1 polymer ?
#
loop_
_entity_poly.entity_id
_entity_poly.type
_entity_poly.pdbx_seq_one_letter_code
_entity_poly.pdbx_strand_id
1 'polypeptide(L)'
;CECGNYGCLENFASCFAIVSKVKNLISSGRETIITKMVKGRVENIEIETIIEAARKRDALSLQILREAARYLSIGIANLVNLFNTKTIILGGRLMGAGEILLDPVRKMVKKRVYLVTGKNLQIIPSYFGEEIHVVGACALALSYLFKDLELIKERLTVKM
;
A
#
# COMPACT_ATOMS: atom_id res chain seq x y z
N CYS A 1 -16.90 5.19 4.56
CA CYS A 1 -16.27 4.25 3.63
C CYS A 1 -17.34 3.81 2.64
N GLU A 2 -16.99 3.49 1.40
CA GLU A 2 -17.96 3.05 0.39
C GLU A 2 -18.69 1.76 0.79
N CYS A 3 -18.09 0.93 1.64
CA CYS A 3 -18.73 -0.28 2.16
C CYS A 3 -19.79 -0.03 3.26
N GLY A 4 -20.07 1.22 3.64
CA GLY A 4 -21.06 1.58 4.67
C GLY A 4 -20.58 1.45 6.12
N ASN A 5 -19.43 0.82 6.37
CA ASN A 5 -18.87 0.66 7.71
C ASN A 5 -18.00 1.84 8.17
N TYR A 6 -17.65 1.80 9.46
CA TYR A 6 -16.79 2.77 10.13
C TYR A 6 -15.42 2.16 10.45
N GLY A 7 -14.36 2.97 10.33
CA GLY A 7 -13.02 2.55 10.75
C GLY A 7 -12.29 1.62 9.77
N CYS A 8 -12.74 1.50 8.52
CA CYS A 8 -12.05 0.70 7.51
C CYS A 8 -10.62 1.21 7.27
N LEU A 9 -9.66 0.29 7.14
CA LEU A 9 -8.25 0.64 6.90
C LEU A 9 -8.06 1.54 5.68
N GLU A 10 -8.85 1.32 4.63
CA GLU A 10 -8.87 2.12 3.40
C GLU A 10 -9.11 3.61 3.66
N ASN A 11 -9.97 3.94 4.63
CA ASN A 11 -10.30 5.31 5.02
C ASN A 11 -9.13 6.06 5.68
N PHE A 12 -8.03 5.36 5.99
CA PHE A 12 -6.84 5.95 6.60
C PHE A 12 -5.58 5.82 5.76
N ALA A 13 -5.50 4.80 4.90
CA ALA A 13 -4.28 4.42 4.21
C ALA A 13 -4.39 4.37 2.67
N SER A 14 -5.56 4.63 2.10
CA SER A 14 -5.70 4.73 0.64
C SER A 14 -5.20 6.09 0.11
N CYS A 15 -4.79 6.12 -1.16
CA CYS A 15 -4.45 7.38 -1.85
C CYS A 15 -5.62 8.37 -1.79
N PHE A 16 -6.85 7.89 -2.01
CA PHE A 16 -8.05 8.72 -1.95
C PHE A 16 -8.25 9.35 -0.57
N ALA A 17 -8.15 8.57 0.51
CA ALA A 17 -8.29 9.08 1.86
C ALA A 17 -7.20 10.11 2.22
N ILE A 18 -5.96 9.84 1.83
CA ILE A 18 -4.82 10.74 2.03
C ILE A 18 -5.05 12.07 1.31
N VAL A 19 -5.40 12.02 0.02
CA VAL A 19 -5.64 13.23 -0.80
C VAL A 19 -6.81 14.03 -0.25
N SER A 20 -7.94 13.36 0.03
CA SER A 20 -9.13 14.00 0.61
C SER A 20 -8.81 14.70 1.93
N LYS A 21 -8.05 14.04 2.81
CA LYS A 21 -7.63 14.62 4.09
C LYS A 21 -6.73 15.84 3.91
N VAL A 22 -5.77 15.81 2.99
CA VAL A 22 -4.91 16.96 2.70
C VAL A 22 -5.72 18.14 2.15
N LYS A 23 -6.62 17.89 1.19
CA LYS A 23 -7.52 18.93 0.65
C LYS A 23 -8.32 19.60 1.75
N ASN A 24 -8.94 18.82 2.65
CA ASN A 24 -9.73 19.35 3.77
C ASN A 24 -8.90 20.18 4.75
N LEU A 25 -7.67 19.76 5.05
CA LEU A 25 -6.77 20.49 5.95
C LEU A 25 -6.35 21.83 5.34
N ILE A 26 -6.04 21.86 4.03
CA ILE A 26 -5.72 23.10 3.31
C ILE A 26 -6.93 24.05 3.31
N SER A 27 -8.13 23.55 3.03
CA SER A 27 -9.37 24.34 3.08
C SER A 27 -9.67 24.88 4.48
N SER A 28 -9.18 24.20 5.53
CA SER A 28 -9.28 24.65 6.92
C SER A 28 -8.14 25.61 7.34
N GLY A 29 -7.36 26.11 6.38
CA GLY A 29 -6.29 27.09 6.61
C GLY A 29 -4.93 26.52 6.95
N ARG A 30 -4.71 25.20 6.79
CA ARG A 30 -3.39 24.61 7.04
C ARG A 30 -2.40 25.00 5.95
N GLU A 31 -1.30 25.64 6.36
CA GLU A 31 -0.21 25.99 5.45
C GLU A 31 0.60 24.76 5.00
N THR A 32 0.99 24.76 3.72
CA THR A 32 1.80 23.72 3.09
C THR A 32 2.35 24.24 1.76
N ILE A 33 3.47 23.69 1.30
CA ILE A 33 4.00 24.02 -0.04
C ILE A 33 3.13 23.47 -1.17
N ILE A 34 2.23 22.52 -0.88
CA ILE A 34 1.35 21.90 -1.88
C ILE A 34 0.52 22.95 -2.61
N THR A 35 0.00 23.97 -1.92
CA THR A 35 -0.82 25.03 -2.52
C THR A 35 -0.08 25.75 -3.65
N LYS A 36 1.22 26.01 -3.47
CA LYS A 36 2.09 26.59 -4.51
C LYS A 36 2.33 25.61 -5.64
N MET A 37 2.57 24.33 -5.33
CA MET A 37 2.82 23.28 -6.31
C MET A 37 1.63 23.10 -7.29
N VAL A 38 0.40 23.28 -6.80
CA VAL A 38 -0.82 23.20 -7.62
C VAL A 38 -1.33 24.56 -8.10
N LYS A 39 -0.55 25.64 -7.98
CA LYS A 39 -0.93 27.01 -8.39
C LYS A 39 -2.27 27.48 -7.78
N GLY A 40 -2.52 27.12 -6.52
CA GLY A 40 -3.74 27.44 -5.79
C GLY A 40 -4.95 26.56 -6.10
N ARG A 41 -4.87 25.68 -7.10
CA ARG A 41 -5.96 24.77 -7.51
C ARG A 41 -5.96 23.50 -6.68
N VAL A 42 -6.58 23.56 -5.50
CA VAL A 42 -6.64 22.45 -4.52
C VAL A 42 -7.23 21.17 -5.13
N GLU A 43 -8.14 21.30 -6.10
CA GLU A 43 -8.72 20.19 -6.85
C GLU A 43 -7.69 19.31 -7.58
N ASN A 44 -6.56 19.90 -8.00
CA ASN A 44 -5.49 19.22 -8.73
C ASN A 44 -4.50 18.47 -7.82
N ILE A 45 -4.72 18.46 -6.50
CA ILE A 45 -3.87 17.70 -5.59
C ILE A 45 -4.09 16.20 -5.82
N GLU A 46 -3.01 15.53 -6.21
CA GLU A 46 -2.90 14.07 -6.32
C GLU A 46 -1.91 13.50 -5.29
N ILE A 47 -1.84 12.18 -5.18
CA ILE A 47 -0.95 11.53 -4.21
C ILE A 47 0.53 11.84 -4.49
N GLU A 48 0.92 11.95 -5.76
CA GLU A 48 2.26 12.30 -6.21
C GLU A 48 2.65 13.72 -5.78
N THR A 49 1.67 14.65 -5.74
CA THR A 49 1.89 16.01 -5.23
C THR A 49 2.27 15.97 -3.75
N ILE A 50 1.59 15.13 -2.96
CA ILE A 50 1.83 14.98 -1.52
C ILE A 50 3.17 14.27 -1.28
N ILE A 51 3.48 13.23 -2.06
CA ILE A 51 4.76 12.52 -1.99
C ILE A 51 5.92 13.48 -2.30
N GLU A 52 5.80 14.26 -3.36
CA GLU A 52 6.83 15.23 -3.76
C GLU A 52 6.98 16.35 -2.72
N ALA A 53 5.87 16.81 -2.13
CA ALA A 53 5.93 17.76 -1.02
C ALA A 53 6.64 17.15 0.21
N ALA A 54 6.38 15.89 0.54
CA ALA A 54 7.07 15.19 1.62
C ALA A 54 8.58 15.06 1.37
N ARG A 55 9.01 14.81 0.12
CA ARG A 55 10.44 14.80 -0.25
C ARG A 55 11.09 16.17 -0.04
N LYS A 56 10.33 17.25 -0.23
CA LYS A 56 10.73 18.64 0.09
C LYS A 56 10.57 18.99 1.57
N ARG A 57 10.40 17.99 2.46
CA ARG A 57 10.26 18.12 3.91
C ARG A 57 9.05 18.94 4.37
N ASP A 58 7.98 18.97 3.58
CA ASP A 58 6.72 19.58 3.98
C ASP A 58 6.12 18.88 5.21
N ALA A 59 5.88 19.63 6.27
CA ALA A 59 5.45 19.09 7.56
C ALA A 59 4.06 18.42 7.49
N LEU A 60 3.13 19.01 6.74
CA LEU A 60 1.79 18.45 6.56
C LEU A 60 1.86 17.10 5.84
N SER A 61 2.60 17.04 4.74
CA SER A 61 2.75 15.83 3.93
C SER A 61 3.42 14.69 4.71
N LEU A 62 4.50 14.99 5.43
CA LEU A 62 5.17 14.02 6.31
C LEU A 62 4.25 13.54 7.44
N GLN A 63 3.47 14.44 8.05
CA GLN A 63 2.51 14.09 9.09
C GLN A 63 1.46 13.10 8.55
N ILE A 64 0.87 13.38 7.38
CA ILE A 64 -0.18 12.55 6.79
C ILE A 64 0.36 11.19 6.34
N LEU A 65 1.54 11.14 5.70
CA LEU A 65 2.17 9.86 5.32
C LEU A 65 2.52 9.03 6.55
N ARG A 66 2.99 9.65 7.64
CA ARG A 66 3.26 8.96 8.90
C ARG A 66 1.98 8.42 9.55
N GLU A 67 0.87 9.14 9.41
CA GLU A 67 -0.42 8.66 9.87
C GLU A 67 -0.90 7.45 9.07
N ALA A 68 -0.79 7.49 7.73
CA ALA A 68 -1.07 6.35 6.87
C ALA A 68 -0.19 5.14 7.23
N ALA A 69 1.13 5.36 7.45
CA ALA A 69 2.05 4.33 7.91
C ALA A 69 1.63 3.69 9.24
N ARG A 70 1.11 4.50 10.18
CA ARG A 70 0.59 4.00 11.46
C ARG A 70 -0.57 3.03 11.25
N TYR A 71 -1.58 3.40 10.46
CA TYR A 71 -2.72 2.51 10.22
C TYR A 71 -2.35 1.29 9.39
N LEU A 72 -1.52 1.44 8.36
CA LEU A 72 -0.96 0.31 7.60
C LEU A 72 -0.23 -0.68 8.52
N SER A 73 0.60 -0.18 9.43
CA SER A 73 1.35 -1.04 10.34
C SER A 73 0.46 -1.85 11.28
N ILE A 74 -0.70 -1.33 11.67
CA ILE A 74 -1.69 -2.05 12.48
C ILE A 74 -2.30 -3.19 11.66
N GLY A 75 -2.76 -2.90 10.44
CA GLY A 75 -3.32 -3.91 9.54
C GLY A 75 -2.32 -5.01 9.21
N ILE A 76 -1.09 -4.64 8.85
CA ILE A 76 -0.02 -5.59 8.53
C ILE A 76 0.33 -6.46 9.75
N ALA A 77 0.49 -5.87 10.93
CA ALA A 77 0.80 -6.64 12.13
C ALA A 77 -0.29 -7.66 12.47
N ASN A 78 -1.57 -7.30 12.29
CA ASN A 78 -2.68 -8.23 12.47
C ASN A 78 -2.59 -9.41 11.49
N LEU A 79 -2.34 -9.14 10.20
CA LEU A 79 -2.15 -10.21 9.20
C LEU A 79 -0.97 -11.11 9.55
N VAL A 80 0.16 -10.52 9.92
CA VAL A 80 1.37 -11.28 10.28
C VAL A 80 1.13 -12.15 11.52
N ASN A 81 0.47 -11.63 12.56
CA ASN A 81 0.18 -12.38 13.77
C ASN A 81 -0.84 -13.51 13.54
N LEU A 82 -1.80 -13.32 12.62
CA LEU A 82 -2.82 -14.33 12.30
C LEU A 82 -2.30 -15.43 11.36
N PHE A 83 -1.50 -15.06 10.36
CA PHE A 83 -1.10 -15.96 9.28
C PHE A 83 0.36 -16.42 9.34
N ASN A 84 1.16 -15.90 10.27
CA ASN A 84 2.60 -16.18 10.38
C ASN A 84 3.36 -15.92 9.05
N THR A 85 2.99 -14.82 8.38
CA THR A 85 3.49 -14.48 7.05
C THR A 85 4.97 -14.07 7.08
N LYS A 86 5.75 -14.57 6.12
CA LYS A 86 7.17 -14.23 5.95
C LYS A 86 7.41 -12.96 5.13
N THR A 87 6.54 -12.67 4.17
CA THR A 87 6.71 -11.53 3.25
C THR A 87 5.39 -10.81 3.03
N ILE A 88 5.41 -9.49 3.18
CA ILE A 88 4.33 -8.58 2.84
C ILE A 88 4.79 -7.72 1.67
N ILE A 89 4.08 -7.81 0.55
CA ILE A 89 4.34 -7.01 -0.64
C ILE A 89 3.30 -5.90 -0.68
N LEU A 90 3.77 -4.65 -0.73
CA LEU A 90 2.90 -3.47 -0.79
C LEU A 90 2.90 -2.90 -2.22
N GLY A 91 1.71 -2.73 -2.79
CA GLY A 91 1.53 -2.20 -4.14
C GLY A 91 0.75 -0.88 -4.17
N GLY A 92 0.60 -0.34 -5.38
CA GLY A 92 -0.18 0.86 -5.65
C GLY A 92 0.63 2.17 -5.59
N ARG A 93 0.00 3.25 -6.07
CA ARG A 93 0.62 4.58 -6.25
C ARG A 93 1.30 5.13 -4.99
N LEU A 94 0.76 4.82 -3.81
CA LEU A 94 1.33 5.24 -2.53
C LEU A 94 2.77 4.74 -2.31
N MET A 95 3.17 3.62 -2.95
CA MET A 95 4.54 3.11 -2.89
C MET A 95 5.58 4.03 -3.52
N GLY A 96 5.16 5.01 -4.33
CA GLY A 96 6.04 6.09 -4.81
C GLY A 96 6.68 6.91 -3.67
N ALA A 97 6.12 6.85 -2.45
CA ALA A 97 6.72 7.45 -1.26
C ALA A 97 8.03 6.78 -0.82
N GLY A 98 8.27 5.53 -1.23
CA GLY A 98 9.47 4.77 -0.88
C GLY A 98 9.70 4.70 0.63
N GLU A 99 10.95 4.94 1.04
CA GLU A 99 11.37 4.84 2.45
C GLU A 99 10.71 5.89 3.38
N ILE A 100 10.17 6.99 2.86
CA ILE A 100 9.37 7.95 3.67
C ILE A 100 8.18 7.25 4.32
N LEU A 101 7.61 6.24 3.64
CA LEU A 101 6.50 5.43 4.12
C LEU A 101 6.95 4.07 4.66
N LEU A 102 7.86 3.38 3.95
CA LEU A 102 8.22 2.00 4.27
C LEU A 102 9.01 1.88 5.57
N ASP A 103 9.94 2.79 5.85
CA ASP A 103 10.70 2.78 7.11
C ASP A 103 9.79 2.91 8.35
N PRO A 104 8.87 3.89 8.46
CA PRO A 104 7.95 3.95 9.60
C PRO A 104 7.01 2.74 9.67
N VAL A 105 6.53 2.22 8.52
CA VAL A 105 5.72 0.98 8.52
C VAL A 105 6.52 -0.18 9.13
N ARG A 106 7.73 -0.45 8.65
CA ARG A 106 8.58 -1.54 9.16
C ARG A 106 8.86 -1.39 10.65
N LYS A 107 9.23 -0.19 11.09
CA LYS A 107 9.49 0.12 12.52
C LYS A 107 8.26 -0.10 13.39
N MET A 108 7.07 0.29 12.93
CA MET A 108 5.83 0.16 13.70
C MET A 108 5.28 -1.27 13.70
N VAL A 109 5.42 -2.02 12.60
CA VAL A 109 5.07 -3.44 12.53
C VAL A 109 5.94 -4.26 13.46
N LYS A 110 7.27 -4.05 13.47
CA LYS A 110 8.20 -4.76 14.35
C LYS A 110 7.84 -4.63 15.84
N LYS A 111 7.21 -3.53 16.25
CA LYS A 111 6.74 -3.31 17.62
C LYS A 111 5.42 -4.02 17.97
N ARG A 112 4.71 -4.59 16.99
CA ARG A 112 3.36 -5.17 17.13
C ARG A 112 3.31 -6.66 16.87
N VAL A 113 4.31 -7.20 16.17
CA VAL A 113 4.38 -8.63 15.84
C VAL A 113 5.04 -9.43 16.96
N TYR A 114 4.63 -10.68 17.14
CA TYR A 114 5.31 -11.59 18.06
C TYR A 114 6.78 -11.80 17.64
N LEU A 115 7.68 -11.87 18.62
CA LEU A 115 9.14 -11.96 18.43
C LEU A 115 9.55 -13.10 17.47
N VAL A 116 8.88 -14.25 17.56
CA VAL A 116 9.20 -15.44 16.74
C VAL A 116 8.82 -15.21 15.27
N THR A 117 7.64 -14.67 15.01
CA THR A 117 7.14 -14.39 13.66
C THR A 117 7.85 -13.20 13.01
N GLY A 118 8.20 -12.19 13.80
CA GLY A 118 8.83 -10.96 13.30
C GLY A 118 10.28 -11.11 12.85
N LYS A 119 10.98 -12.19 13.22
CA LYS A 119 12.43 -12.33 13.00
C LYS A 119 12.83 -12.33 11.52
N ASN A 120 11.99 -12.90 10.65
CA ASN A 120 12.25 -13.04 9.22
C ASN A 120 11.22 -12.31 8.35
N LEU A 121 10.42 -11.41 8.93
CA LEU A 121 9.39 -10.68 8.19
C LEU A 121 10.03 -9.67 7.23
N GLN A 122 9.72 -9.79 5.95
CA GLN A 122 10.07 -8.81 4.93
C GLN A 122 8.85 -7.97 4.55
N ILE A 123 9.01 -6.65 4.48
CA ILE A 123 8.00 -5.72 3.96
C ILE A 123 8.64 -4.95 2.81
N ILE A 124 8.22 -5.26 1.59
CA ILE A 124 8.84 -4.78 0.36
C ILE A 124 7.80 -4.14 -0.57
N PRO A 125 8.19 -3.16 -1.39
CA PRO A 125 7.32 -2.65 -2.45
C PRO A 125 7.19 -3.69 -3.56
N SER A 126 6.08 -3.65 -4.30
CA SER A 126 5.90 -4.42 -5.52
C SER A 126 6.88 -3.98 -6.60
N TYR A 127 7.37 -4.94 -7.40
CA TYR A 127 8.30 -4.70 -8.49
C TYR A 127 7.61 -4.21 -9.78
N PHE A 128 6.41 -4.71 -10.08
CA PHE A 128 5.77 -4.57 -11.40
C PHE A 128 5.15 -3.19 -11.69
N GLY A 129 5.34 -2.19 -10.82
CA GLY A 129 4.87 -0.82 -11.07
C GLY A 129 3.41 -0.75 -11.56
N GLU A 130 3.20 -0.01 -12.66
CA GLU A 130 1.90 0.16 -13.33
C GLU A 130 1.46 -1.09 -14.12
N GLU A 131 2.41 -1.92 -14.54
CA GLU A 131 2.14 -3.14 -15.33
C GLU A 131 1.56 -4.28 -14.48
N ILE A 132 1.53 -4.12 -13.15
CA ILE A 132 1.06 -5.15 -12.21
C ILE A 132 -0.33 -5.68 -12.56
N HIS A 133 -1.21 -4.84 -13.10
CA HIS A 133 -2.56 -5.22 -13.50
C HIS A 133 -2.56 -6.17 -14.70
N VAL A 134 -1.76 -5.86 -15.72
CA VAL A 134 -1.63 -6.67 -16.94
C VAL A 134 -0.90 -7.97 -16.62
N VAL A 135 0.19 -7.89 -15.85
CA VAL A 135 0.95 -9.07 -15.39
C VAL A 135 0.04 -10.01 -14.59
N GLY A 136 -0.80 -9.47 -13.70
CA GLY A 136 -1.78 -10.25 -12.95
C GLY A 136 -2.81 -10.93 -13.84
N ALA A 137 -3.35 -10.24 -14.85
CA ALA A 137 -4.29 -10.81 -15.81
C ALA A 137 -3.65 -11.93 -16.64
N CYS A 138 -2.43 -11.73 -17.14
CA CYS A 138 -1.67 -12.75 -17.83
C CYS A 138 -1.36 -13.96 -16.93
N ALA A 139 -0.92 -13.72 -15.69
CA ALA A 139 -0.66 -14.79 -14.72
C ALA A 139 -1.92 -15.60 -14.42
N LEU A 140 -3.09 -14.95 -14.34
CA LEU A 140 -4.36 -15.65 -14.16
C LEU A 140 -4.69 -16.51 -15.38
N ALA A 141 -4.56 -15.99 -16.60
CA ALA A 141 -4.78 -16.74 -17.84
C ALA A 141 -3.84 -17.96 -17.94
N LEU A 142 -2.55 -17.76 -17.65
CA LEU A 142 -1.57 -18.84 -17.59
C LEU A 142 -1.92 -19.85 -16.48
N SER A 143 -2.40 -19.40 -15.32
CA SER A 143 -2.77 -20.31 -14.23
C SER A 143 -3.88 -21.27 -14.65
N TYR A 144 -4.84 -20.85 -15.48
CA TYR A 144 -5.86 -21.74 -16.04
C TYR A 144 -5.28 -22.70 -17.08
N LEU A 145 -4.43 -22.22 -17.97
CA LEU A 145 -3.77 -23.05 -18.98
C LEU A 145 -2.92 -24.16 -18.35
N PHE A 146 -2.20 -23.84 -17.27
CA PHE A 146 -1.30 -24.77 -16.59
C PHE A 146 -1.98 -25.59 -15.48
N LYS A 147 -3.18 -25.22 -15.03
CA LYS A 147 -3.98 -26.03 -14.08
C LYS A 147 -4.31 -27.41 -14.65
N ASP A 148 -4.60 -27.45 -15.94
CA ASP A 148 -4.96 -28.68 -16.63
C ASP A 148 -3.74 -29.56 -16.98
N LEU A 149 -2.51 -29.02 -16.95
CA LEU A 149 -1.30 -29.79 -17.26
C LEU A 149 -0.90 -30.78 -16.15
N GLU A 150 -1.26 -30.50 -14.89
CA GLU A 150 -1.15 -31.51 -13.82
C GLU A 150 -2.22 -32.61 -13.97
N LEU A 151 -3.46 -32.25 -14.37
CA LEU A 151 -4.54 -33.20 -14.64
C LEU A 151 -4.29 -34.08 -15.89
N ILE A 152 -3.61 -33.55 -16.90
CA ILE A 152 -3.23 -34.30 -18.12
C ILE A 152 -2.12 -35.31 -17.82
N LYS A 153 -1.18 -35.00 -16.91
CA LYS A 153 -0.17 -35.97 -16.47
C LYS A 153 -0.80 -37.18 -15.79
N GLU A 154 -1.79 -36.98 -14.90
CA GLU A 154 -2.51 -38.07 -14.24
C GLU A 154 -3.33 -38.94 -15.21
N ARG A 155 -3.90 -38.35 -16.27
CA ARG A 155 -4.63 -39.11 -17.30
C ARG A 155 -3.73 -39.91 -18.24
N LEU A 156 -2.46 -39.53 -18.39
CA LEU A 156 -1.48 -40.26 -19.22
C LEU A 156 -0.83 -41.43 -18.47
N THR A 157 -0.66 -41.35 -17.14
CA THR A 157 -0.15 -42.48 -16.32
C THR A 157 -1.18 -43.58 -16.08
N VAL A 158 -2.47 -43.32 -16.22
CA VAL A 158 -3.54 -44.33 -16.07
C VAL A 158 -3.81 -45.11 -17.38
N LYS A 159 -3.15 -44.74 -18.49
CA LYS A 159 -3.29 -45.39 -19.81
C LYS A 159 -2.05 -46.17 -20.28
N MET A 160 -1.05 -46.38 -19.41
CA MET A 160 0.05 -47.34 -19.60
C MET A 160 -0.08 -48.49 -18.60
#